data_AF-A0A485AC70-F1
#
_entry.id   AF-A0A485AC70-F1
#
_cell.length_a   1.000
_cell.length_b   1.000
_cell.length_c   1.000
_cell.angle_alpha   90.00
_cell.angle_beta   90.00
_cell.angle_gamma   90.00
#
_symmetry.space_group_name_H-M   'P 1'
#
loop_
_entity.id
_entity.type
_entity.pdbx_description
1 polymer ?
#
loop_
_entity_poly.entity_id
_entity_poly.type
_entity_poly.pdbx_seq_one_letter_code
_entity_poly.pdbx_strand_id
1 'polypeptide(L)' 'MLELLFVIGFFVMLLVTGVSILGILAAIVVATVLMFVGGLFAMMIKLLPWLLLAIAVVWVIRSINTPKTTDYRQ' A
#
# COMPACT_ATOMS: atom_id res chain seq x y z
N MET A 1 43.69 -15.25 -22.00
CA MET A 1 42.77 -16.25 -21.35
C MET A 1 42.20 -15.73 -20.03
N LEU A 2 43.03 -15.14 -19.17
CA LEU A 2 42.62 -14.49 -17.91
C LEU A 2 41.71 -13.27 -18.15
N GLU A 3 41.86 -12.59 -19.30
CA GLU A 3 41.02 -11.43 -19.68
C GLU A 3 39.53 -11.79 -19.87
N LEU A 4 39.21 -12.97 -20.42
CA LEU A 4 37.81 -13.40 -20.59
C LEU A 4 37.16 -13.75 -19.25
N LEU A 5 37.94 -14.36 -18.34
CA LEU A 5 37.50 -14.64 -16.97
C LEU A 5 37.27 -13.35 -16.18
N PHE A 6 38.11 -12.33 -16.40
CA PHE A 6 37.94 -11.00 -15.83
C PHE A 6 36.66 -10.32 -16.35
N VAL A 7 36.41 -10.36 -17.67
CA VAL A 7 35.19 -9.79 -18.28
C VAL A 7 33.93 -10.47 -17.75
N ILE A 8 33.92 -11.81 -17.64
CA ILE A 8 32.78 -12.56 -17.11
C ILE A 8 32.58 -12.27 -15.62
N GLY A 9 33.64 -12.29 -14.82
CA GLY A 9 33.58 -11.98 -13.39
C GLY A 9 33.11 -10.55 -13.10
N PHE A 10 33.55 -9.59 -13.91
CA PHE A 10 33.11 -8.21 -13.86
C PHE A 10 31.62 -8.08 -14.21
N PHE A 11 31.18 -8.75 -15.27
CA PHE A 11 29.76 -8.77 -15.66
C PHE A 11 28.87 -9.35 -14.55
N VAL A 12 29.30 -10.44 -13.92
CA VAL A 12 28.60 -11.05 -12.78
C VAL A 12 28.56 -10.12 -11.58
N MET A 13 29.67 -9.45 -11.24
CA MET A 13 29.68 -8.45 -10.16
C MET A 13 28.77 -7.25 -10.45
N LEU A 14 28.72 -6.76 -11.69
CA LEU A 14 27.79 -5.70 -12.10
C LEU A 14 26.32 -6.14 -12.06
N LEU A 15 26.06 -7.41 -12.35
CA LEU A 15 24.73 -8.01 -12.25
C LEU A 15 24.30 -8.12 -10.77
N VAL A 16 25.19 -8.57 -9.88
CA VAL A 16 24.95 -8.69 -8.43
C VAL A 16 24.78 -7.33 -7.75
N THR A 17 25.50 -6.30 -8.22
CA THR A 17 25.41 -4.93 -7.67
C THR A 17 24.26 -4.11 -8.24
N GLY A 18 23.47 -4.65 -9.19
CA GLY A 18 22.30 -3.99 -9.76
C GLY A 18 22.60 -2.84 -10.73
N VAL A 19 23.87 -2.67 -11.13
CA VAL A 19 24.33 -1.57 -12.00
C VAL A 19 24.12 -1.87 -13.49
N SER A 20 23.67 -3.09 -13.84
CA SER A 20 23.26 -3.41 -15.21
C SER A 20 21.90 -2.80 -15.57
N ILE A 21 21.72 -2.42 -16.85
CA ILE A 21 20.45 -1.93 -17.44
C ILE A 21 19.29 -2.90 -17.15
N LEU A 22 19.56 -4.21 -17.17
CA LEU A 22 18.57 -5.23 -16.79
C LEU A 22 18.16 -5.14 -15.31
N GLY A 23 19.10 -4.78 -14.43
CA GLY A 23 18.83 -4.56 -13.00
C GLY A 23 17.96 -3.34 -12.78
N ILE A 24 18.24 -2.23 -13.48
CA ILE A 24 17.39 -1.02 -13.44
C ILE A 24 15.99 -1.32 -13.98
N LEU A 25 15.87 -2.07 -15.08
CA LEU A 25 14.58 -2.46 -15.65
C LEU A 25 13.80 -3.38 -14.69
N ALA A 26 14.47 -4.36 -14.08
CA ALA A 26 13.87 -5.21 -13.05
C ALA A 26 13.42 -4.40 -11.82
N ALA A 27 14.22 -3.44 -11.36
CA ALA A 27 13.88 -2.58 -10.23
C ALA A 27 12.65 -1.70 -10.54
N ILE A 28 12.54 -1.16 -11.75
CA ILE A 28 11.36 -0.39 -12.18
C ILE A 28 10.13 -1.29 -12.19
N VAL A 29 10.21 -2.49 -12.78
CA VAL A 29 9.08 -3.44 -12.80
C VAL A 29 8.66 -3.83 -11.39
N VAL A 30 9.60 -4.17 -10.52
CA VAL A 30 9.34 -4.51 -9.11
C VAL A 30 8.72 -3.33 -8.37
N ALA A 31 9.25 -2.12 -8.53
CA ALA A 31 8.70 -0.91 -7.91
C ALA A 31 7.27 -0.62 -8.40
N THR A 32 7.00 -0.77 -9.70
CA THR A 32 5.66 -0.59 -10.26
C THR A 32 4.67 -1.60 -9.69
N VAL A 33 5.04 -2.89 -9.62
CA VAL A 33 4.18 -3.93 -9.04
C VAL A 33 3.92 -3.65 -7.56
N LEU A 34 4.95 -3.31 -6.79
CA LEU A 34 4.83 -2.98 -5.37
C LEU A 34 3.98 -1.73 -5.13
N MET A 35 4.13 -0.68 -5.94
CA MET A 35 3.33 0.54 -5.82
C MET A 35 1.90 0.33 -6.27
N PHE A 36 1.65 -0.51 -7.28
CA PHE A 36 0.30 -0.82 -7.73
C PHE A 36 -0.46 -1.60 -6.65
N VAL A 37 0.14 -2.67 -6.13
CA VAL A 37 -0.46 -3.47 -5.04
C VAL A 37 -0.52 -2.64 -3.75
N GLY A 38 0.60 -2.05 -3.34
CA GLY A 38 0.69 -1.25 -2.12
C GLY A 38 -0.20 -0.01 -2.13
N GLY A 39 -0.37 0.66 -3.27
CA GLY A 39 -1.25 1.83 -3.42
C GLY A 39 -2.72 1.48 -3.24
N LEU A 40 -3.17 0.35 -3.83
CA LEU A 40 -4.54 -0.14 -3.66
C LEU A 40 -4.84 -0.51 -2.20
N PHE A 41 -3.91 -1.22 -1.55
CA PHE A 41 -4.03 -1.57 -0.13
C PHE A 41 -3.96 -0.34 0.78
N ALA A 42 -3.07 0.61 0.50
CA ALA A 42 -2.97 1.85 1.25
C ALA A 42 -4.26 2.67 1.16
N MET A 43 -4.90 2.73 -0.01
CA MET A 43 -6.18 3.42 -0.17
C MET A 43 -7.30 2.73 0.60
N MET A 44 -7.37 1.39 0.54
CA MET A 44 -8.34 0.61 1.31
C MET A 44 -8.18 0.84 2.82
N ILE A 45 -6.95 0.70 3.34
CA ILE A 45 -6.65 0.90 4.77
C ILE A 45 -6.91 2.34 5.21
N LYS A 46 -6.62 3.33 4.36
CA LYS A 46 -6.86 4.75 4.70
C LYS A 46 -8.34 5.12 4.77
N LEU A 47 -9.20 4.45 4.01
CA LEU A 47 -10.65 4.71 3.99
C LEU A 47 -11.39 4.06 5.16
N LEU A 48 -10.90 2.92 5.69
CA LEU A 48 -11.53 2.21 6.81
C LEU A 48 -11.72 3.07 8.08
N PRO A 49 -10.70 3.79 8.59
CA PRO A 49 -10.83 4.67 9.75
C PRO A 49 -11.83 5.81 9.53
N TRP A 50 -11.89 6.35 8.31
CA TRP A 50 -12.83 7.40 7.94
C TRP A 50 -14.28 6.92 7.97
N LEU A 51 -14.53 5.69 7.52
CA LEU A 51 -15.86 5.09 7.58
C LEU A 51 -16.30 4.87 9.04
N LEU A 52 -15.42 4.36 9.89
CA LEU A 52 -15.69 4.19 11.33
C LEU A 52 -15.97 5.54 12.01
N LEU A 53 -15.20 6.59 11.68
CA LEU A 53 -15.46 7.94 12.17
C LEU A 53 -16.84 8.45 11.73
N ALA A 54 -17.22 8.27 10.47
CA ALA A 54 -18.53 8.69 9.98
C ALA A 54 -19.67 7.99 10.73
N ILE A 55 -19.55 6.68 10.98
CA ILE A 55 -20.52 5.92 11.78
C ILE A 55 -20.60 6.45 13.22
N ALA A 56 -19.45 6.70 13.85
CA ALA A 56 -19.39 7.25 15.20
C ALA A 56 -20.10 8.62 15.29
N VAL A 57 -19.87 9.51 14.31
CA VAL A 57 -20.52 10.82 14.24
C VAL A 57 -22.04 10.68 14.14
N VAL A 58 -22.55 9.85 13.22
CA VAL A 58 -23.99 9.61 13.08
C VAL A 58 -24.59 9.03 14.37
N TRP A 59 -23.89 8.12 15.02
CA TRP A 59 -24.34 7.53 16.28
C TRP A 59 -24.42 8.57 17.42
N VAL A 60 -23.41 9.44 17.53
CA VAL A 60 -23.40 10.54 18.50
C VAL A 60 -24.57 11.49 18.23
N ILE A 61 -24.76 11.94 16.99
CA ILE A 61 -25.89 12.82 16.61
C ILE A 61 -27.23 12.15 16.94
N ARG A 62 -27.38 10.86 16.61
CA ARG A 62 -28.59 10.10 16.94
C ARG A 62 -28.79 10.00 18.44
N SER A 63 -27.75 9.74 19.23
CA SER A 63 -27.86 9.60 20.69
C SER A 63 -28.30 10.91 21.38
N ILE A 64 -27.83 12.06 20.87
CA ILE A 64 -28.16 13.38 21.41
C ILE A 64 -29.57 13.80 20.97
N ASN A 65 -29.96 13.48 19.73
CA ASN A 65 -31.27 13.83 19.17
C ASN A 65 -32.35 12.77 19.38
N THR A 66 -32.10 11.69 20.12
CA THR A 66 -33.15 10.72 20.46
C THR A 66 -34.01 11.33 21.58
N PRO A 67 -35.27 11.72 21.33
CA PRO A 67 -36.15 12.18 22.39
C PRO A 67 -36.40 11.01 23.35
N LYS A 68 -36.06 11.20 24.62
CA LYS A 68 -36.61 10.42 25.73
C LYS A 68 -38.13 10.63 25.68
N THR A 69 -38.88 9.65 25.16
CA THR A 69 -40.10 9.05 25.73
C THR A 69 -40.86 8.30 24.65
N THR A 70 -40.79 6.98 24.72
CA THR A 70 -41.92 6.12 24.38
C THR A 70 -43.02 6.38 25.40
N ASP A 71 -44.17 6.90 24.96
CA ASP A 71 -45.45 6.68 25.65
C ASP A 71 -46.58 6.64 24.61
N TYR A 72 -46.67 5.51 23.91
CA TYR A 72 -47.89 5.08 23.25
C TYR A 72 -48.29 3.74 23.89
N ARG A 73 -48.72 3.81 25.15
CA ARG A 73 -49.29 2.69 25.89
C ARG A 73 -50.65 3.11 26.43
N GLN A 74 -51.66 2.37 25.93
CA GLN A 74 -53.04 2.19 26.41
C GLN A 74 -54.05 3.27 26.00
#